data_AF-A0A9W7CRM5-F1
#
_entry.id   AF-A0A9W7CRM5-F1
#
_cell.length_a   1.000
_cell.length_b   1.000
_cell.length_c   1.000
_cell.angle_alpha   90.00
_cell.angle_beta   90.00
_cell.angle_gamma   90.00
#
_symmetry.space_group_name_H-M   'P 1'
#
loop_
_entity.id
_entity.type
_entity.pdbx_description
1 polymer ?
#
loop_
_entity_poly.entity_id
_entity_poly.type
_entity_poly.pdbx_seq_one_letter_code
_entity_poly.pdbx_strand_id
1 'polypeptide(L)'
;MPKALAPGKNRSTESKDPDHAVHAFTKWTYIPDLMVFDLDFTMWFPAMDELHGERITKDPTTGVVTDAVGQQVHFYGEIEAVLSVLKTDPQFRHTKIGVASRTEEVETAKTCLGLMDVVLRGEDGVVAAKKPLGDLADFVTVFPGSKTTHFKQLKEQTGFAFEDMLFNDDDMENIHDVSALGVVCSHCPDGLTVASWLQGMEDFQLTKKQQSQ
;
A
#
# COMPACT_ATOMS: atom_id res chain seq x y z
N MET A 1 7.94 -25.50 5.91
CA MET A 1 8.77 -24.42 6.50
C MET A 1 8.62 -23.22 5.60
N PRO A 2 8.47 -22.00 6.13
CA PRO A 2 8.37 -20.80 5.30
C PRO A 2 9.59 -20.75 4.37
N LYS A 3 9.42 -20.28 3.13
CA LYS A 3 10.56 -19.98 2.27
C LYS A 3 11.51 -19.01 3.00
N ALA A 4 12.80 -19.12 2.67
CA ALA A 4 13.79 -18.19 3.19
C ALA A 4 13.42 -16.78 2.73
N LEU A 5 13.48 -15.81 3.64
CA LEU A 5 13.19 -14.41 3.35
C LEU A 5 14.12 -13.92 2.24
N ALA A 6 13.55 -13.27 1.22
CA ALA A 6 14.34 -12.68 0.16
C ALA A 6 15.35 -11.66 0.74
N PRO A 7 16.58 -11.59 0.21
CA PRO A 7 17.60 -10.66 0.71
C PRO A 7 17.09 -9.23 0.75
N GLY A 8 17.31 -8.55 1.88
CA GLY A 8 16.91 -7.15 2.07
C GLY A 8 15.44 -6.92 2.41
N LYS A 9 14.61 -7.97 2.48
CA LYS A 9 13.20 -7.84 2.91
C LYS A 9 13.06 -7.93 4.43
N ASN A 10 12.01 -7.31 4.95
CA ASN A 10 11.71 -7.22 6.38
C ASN A 10 10.44 -8.02 6.74
N ARG A 11 10.40 -8.67 7.92
CA ARG A 11 9.21 -9.33 8.50
C ARG A 11 8.76 -8.69 9.83
N SER A 12 9.34 -7.56 10.21
CA SER A 12 8.92 -6.84 11.41
C SER A 12 7.59 -6.13 11.15
N THR A 13 6.66 -6.30 12.09
CA THR A 13 5.43 -5.51 12.16
C THR A 13 5.53 -4.40 13.20
N GLU A 14 6.65 -4.30 13.92
CA GLU A 14 6.82 -3.30 14.97
C GLU A 14 7.22 -1.94 14.39
N SER A 15 6.42 -0.93 14.72
CA SER A 15 6.80 0.47 14.54
C SER A 15 7.91 0.85 15.53
N LYS A 16 8.85 1.68 15.08
CA LYS A 16 9.88 2.29 15.95
C LYS A 16 9.43 3.60 16.58
N ASP A 17 8.28 4.13 16.17
CA ASP A 17 7.71 5.39 16.63
C ASP A 17 6.31 5.10 17.23
N PRO A 18 6.12 5.19 18.55
CA PRO A 18 4.82 4.89 19.17
C PRO A 18 3.71 5.86 18.72
N ASP A 19 4.05 7.05 18.24
CA ASP A 19 3.12 8.11 17.87
C ASP A 19 2.96 8.27 16.34
N HIS A 20 3.51 7.34 15.55
CA HIS A 20 3.46 7.36 14.08
C HIS A 20 2.05 7.62 13.53
N ALA A 21 1.01 7.03 14.16
CA ALA A 21 -0.37 7.20 13.72
C ALA A 21 -0.84 8.66 13.76
N VAL A 22 -0.41 9.44 14.75
CA VAL A 22 -0.73 10.86 14.87
C VAL A 22 0.04 11.66 13.81
N HIS A 23 1.31 11.32 13.58
CA HIS A 23 2.15 11.99 12.57
C HIS A 23 1.58 11.86 11.15
N ALA A 24 0.83 10.78 10.88
CA ALA A 24 0.17 10.60 9.59
C ALA A 24 -0.89 11.69 9.30
N PHE A 25 -1.53 12.30 10.32
CA PHE A 25 -2.51 13.39 10.19
C PHE A 25 -1.84 14.77 10.00
N THR A 26 -0.86 14.84 9.09
CA THR A 26 -0.18 16.09 8.72
C THR A 26 -0.96 16.84 7.64
N LYS A 27 -0.99 18.18 7.70
CA LYS A 27 -1.64 19.02 6.67
C LYS A 27 -0.72 19.25 5.47
N TRP A 28 -1.26 19.04 4.28
CA TRP A 28 -0.53 19.17 3.02
C TRP A 28 -1.15 20.24 2.10
N THR A 29 -0.31 20.91 1.31
CA THR A 29 -0.76 21.92 0.34
C THR A 29 -1.25 21.26 -0.94
N TYR A 30 -0.48 20.30 -1.45
CA TYR A 30 -0.80 19.53 -2.64
C TYR A 30 -1.17 18.11 -2.24
N ILE A 31 -2.29 17.61 -2.76
CA ILE A 31 -2.83 16.29 -2.44
C ILE A 31 -2.77 15.44 -3.72
N PRO A 32 -2.18 14.22 -3.69
CA PRO A 32 -2.25 13.30 -4.83
C PRO A 32 -3.70 12.92 -5.15
N ASP A 33 -4.03 12.87 -6.44
CA ASP A 33 -5.33 12.37 -6.90
C ASP A 33 -5.43 10.84 -6.77
N LEU A 34 -4.28 10.15 -6.88
CA LEU A 34 -4.19 8.70 -6.73
C LEU A 34 -2.99 8.30 -5.87
N MET A 35 -3.25 7.61 -4.77
CA MET A 35 -2.25 6.96 -3.92
C MET A 35 -2.16 5.48 -4.30
N VAL A 36 -1.04 5.05 -4.86
CA VAL A 36 -0.82 3.68 -5.36
C VAL A 36 0.11 2.92 -4.42
N PHE A 37 -0.24 1.67 -4.13
CA PHE A 37 0.56 0.78 -3.31
C PHE A 37 0.91 -0.50 -4.08
N ASP A 38 2.15 -0.96 -3.96
CA ASP A 38 2.48 -2.36 -4.17
C ASP A 38 1.87 -3.26 -3.07
N LEU A 39 2.00 -4.58 -3.20
CA LEU A 39 1.47 -5.56 -2.24
C LEU A 39 2.58 -6.25 -1.45
N ASP A 40 3.34 -7.12 -2.10
CA ASP A 40 4.31 -8.00 -1.42
C ASP A 40 5.47 -7.18 -0.87
N PHE A 41 5.74 -7.31 0.42
CA PHE A 41 6.76 -6.54 1.16
C PHE A 41 6.55 -5.02 1.21
N THR A 42 5.44 -4.50 0.66
CA THR A 42 5.00 -3.11 0.85
C THR A 42 3.81 -3.05 1.80
N MET A 43 2.74 -3.79 1.50
CA MET A 43 1.51 -3.84 2.30
C MET A 43 1.50 -5.06 3.21
N TRP A 44 2.06 -6.19 2.80
CA TRP A 44 2.05 -7.37 3.64
C TRP A 44 3.29 -8.22 3.48
N PHE A 45 3.43 -9.16 4.40
CA PHE A 45 4.29 -10.31 4.23
C PHE A 45 3.58 -11.56 4.77
N PRO A 46 3.96 -12.77 4.33
CA PRO A 46 4.98 -13.07 3.32
C PRO A 46 4.52 -12.66 1.91
N ALA A 47 5.40 -12.76 0.92
CA ALA A 47 4.99 -12.61 -0.48
C ALA A 47 4.01 -13.72 -0.87
N MET A 48 3.11 -13.44 -1.83
CA MET A 48 2.08 -14.40 -2.21
C MET A 48 2.66 -15.74 -2.71
N ASP A 49 3.82 -15.75 -3.35
CA ASP A 49 4.49 -16.97 -3.83
C ASP A 49 5.11 -17.80 -2.69
N GLU A 50 5.23 -17.24 -1.48
CA GLU A 50 5.67 -17.97 -0.29
C GLU A 50 4.52 -18.72 0.41
N LEU A 51 3.27 -18.53 -0.02
CA LEU A 51 2.07 -19.14 0.56
C LEU A 51 1.66 -20.43 -0.15
N HIS A 52 0.98 -21.30 0.59
CA HIS A 52 0.21 -22.42 0.04
C HIS A 52 -1.19 -21.93 -0.40
N GLY A 53 -1.23 -21.32 -1.59
CA GLY A 53 -2.39 -20.61 -2.15
C GLY A 53 -3.60 -21.46 -2.51
N GLU A 54 -3.54 -22.80 -2.40
CA GLU A 54 -4.68 -23.68 -2.71
C GLU A 54 -5.89 -23.42 -1.80
N ARG A 55 -5.65 -22.83 -0.62
CA ARG A 55 -6.68 -22.40 0.32
C ARG A 55 -6.19 -21.23 1.16
N ILE A 56 -6.82 -20.07 0.99
CA ILE A 56 -6.69 -18.93 1.89
C ILE A 56 -7.97 -18.79 2.71
N THR A 57 -7.87 -18.72 4.03
CA THR A 57 -9.02 -18.61 4.93
C THR A 57 -8.83 -17.54 5.99
N LYS A 58 -9.94 -16.90 6.36
CA LYS A 58 -10.02 -15.98 7.48
C LYS A 58 -10.67 -16.66 8.68
N ASP A 59 -10.01 -16.59 9.82
CA ASP A 59 -10.60 -16.99 11.09
C ASP A 59 -11.72 -16.01 11.48
N PRO A 60 -12.96 -16.46 11.71
CA PRO A 60 -14.09 -15.57 11.98
C PRO A 60 -14.05 -14.90 13.36
N THR A 61 -13.22 -15.40 14.27
CA THR A 61 -13.10 -14.91 15.66
C THR A 61 -11.97 -13.88 15.76
N THR A 62 -10.79 -14.23 15.25
CA THR A 62 -9.58 -13.39 15.34
C THR A 62 -9.43 -12.45 14.15
N GLY A 63 -10.04 -12.78 13.00
CA GLY A 63 -9.86 -12.06 11.74
C GLY A 63 -8.53 -12.37 11.03
N VAL A 64 -7.71 -13.26 11.60
CA VAL A 64 -6.42 -13.66 11.02
C VAL A 64 -6.64 -14.41 9.71
N VAL A 65 -5.85 -14.07 8.68
CA VAL A 65 -5.87 -14.74 7.37
C VAL A 65 -4.67 -15.67 7.28
N THR A 66 -4.91 -16.95 6.95
CA THR A 66 -3.88 -17.98 6.80
C THR A 66 -4.03 -18.77 5.50
N ASP A 67 -2.93 -19.35 5.05
CA ASP A 67 -2.88 -20.30 3.93
C ASP A 67 -3.28 -21.74 4.32
N ALA A 68 -3.10 -22.69 3.39
CA ALA A 68 -3.52 -24.07 3.55
C ALA A 68 -2.77 -24.84 4.65
N VAL A 69 -1.59 -24.37 5.07
CA VAL A 69 -0.77 -24.99 6.12
C VAL A 69 -0.73 -24.18 7.41
N GLY A 70 -1.52 -23.10 7.48
CA GLY A 70 -1.65 -22.25 8.66
C GLY A 70 -0.62 -21.11 8.75
N GLN A 71 0.10 -20.81 7.67
CA GLN A 71 0.98 -19.63 7.62
C GLN A 71 0.12 -18.37 7.49
N GLN A 72 0.32 -17.43 8.41
CA GLN A 72 -0.43 -16.18 8.45
C GLN A 72 0.10 -15.16 7.43
N VAL A 73 -0.82 -14.36 6.88
CA VAL A 73 -0.52 -13.12 6.18
C VAL A 73 -0.62 -11.94 7.15
N HIS A 74 0.41 -11.11 7.19
CA HIS A 74 0.57 -10.01 8.12
C HIS A 74 0.62 -8.69 7.35
N PHE A 75 -0.14 -7.68 7.78
CA PHE A 75 0.13 -6.30 7.38
C PHE A 75 1.41 -5.79 8.04
N TYR A 76 2.13 -4.89 7.37
CA TYR A 76 3.11 -4.04 8.07
C TYR A 76 2.39 -3.11 9.06
N GLY A 77 3.07 -2.83 10.17
CA GLY A 77 2.45 -2.27 11.38
C GLY A 77 1.77 -0.92 11.20
N GLU A 78 2.19 -0.12 10.22
CA GLU A 78 1.77 1.27 10.08
C GLU A 78 0.82 1.51 8.89
N ILE A 79 0.42 0.45 8.18
CA ILE A 79 -0.52 0.55 7.04
C ILE A 79 -1.87 1.07 7.49
N GLU A 80 -2.36 0.59 8.63
CA GLU A 80 -3.64 1.05 9.17
C GLU A 80 -3.61 2.55 9.43
N ALA A 81 -2.49 3.12 9.88
CA ALA A 81 -2.35 4.55 10.08
C ALA A 81 -2.43 5.34 8.76
N VAL A 82 -1.69 4.91 7.74
CA VAL A 82 -1.70 5.57 6.43
C VAL A 82 -3.08 5.48 5.77
N LEU A 83 -3.68 4.29 5.74
CA LEU A 83 -5.02 4.10 5.16
C LEU A 83 -6.12 4.81 5.96
N SER A 84 -5.95 4.93 7.28
CA SER A 84 -6.83 5.73 8.15
C SER A 84 -6.85 7.17 7.71
N VAL A 85 -5.68 7.80 7.51
CA VAL A 85 -5.59 9.19 7.05
C VAL A 85 -6.25 9.37 5.68
N LEU A 86 -5.95 8.48 4.73
CA LEU A 86 -6.51 8.56 3.36
C LEU A 86 -8.03 8.45 3.34
N LYS A 87 -8.64 7.73 4.28
CA LYS A 87 -10.10 7.51 4.33
C LYS A 87 -10.84 8.41 5.31
N THR A 88 -10.16 9.02 6.28
CA THR A 88 -10.82 9.78 7.36
C THR A 88 -10.44 11.26 7.41
N ASP A 89 -9.26 11.67 6.94
CA ASP A 89 -8.91 13.11 6.89
C ASP A 89 -9.62 13.79 5.71
N PRO A 90 -10.40 14.87 5.94
CA PRO A 90 -11.10 15.61 4.89
C PRO A 90 -10.22 16.13 3.73
N GLN A 91 -8.90 16.27 3.93
CA GLN A 91 -7.98 16.70 2.86
C GLN A 91 -7.86 15.66 1.74
N PHE A 92 -7.99 14.36 2.04
CA PHE A 92 -7.88 13.25 1.08
C PHE A 92 -9.23 12.78 0.53
N ARG A 93 -10.34 13.50 0.78
CA ARG A 93 -11.70 13.10 0.36
C ARG A 93 -11.88 12.83 -1.14
N HIS A 94 -10.99 13.36 -1.98
CA HIS A 94 -10.99 13.15 -3.43
C HIS A 94 -9.88 12.20 -3.90
N THR A 95 -8.93 11.84 -3.03
CA THR A 95 -7.85 10.91 -3.34
C THR A 95 -8.41 9.50 -3.49
N LYS A 96 -8.04 8.86 -4.60
CA LYS A 96 -8.33 7.46 -4.86
C LYS A 96 -7.18 6.58 -4.41
N ILE A 97 -7.48 5.32 -4.09
CA ILE A 97 -6.46 4.33 -3.73
C ILE A 97 -6.32 3.32 -4.87
N GLY A 98 -5.08 3.15 -5.33
CA GLY A 98 -4.69 2.16 -6.34
C GLY A 98 -3.83 1.05 -5.75
N VAL A 99 -3.91 -0.14 -6.35
CA VAL A 99 -2.99 -1.26 -6.14
C VAL A 99 -2.33 -1.61 -7.47
N ALA A 100 -1.00 -1.78 -7.44
CA ALA A 100 -0.23 -2.25 -8.58
C ALA A 100 0.74 -3.34 -8.11
N SER A 101 0.52 -4.60 -8.45
CA SER A 101 1.38 -5.73 -8.04
C SER A 101 1.75 -6.62 -9.21
N ARG A 102 3.03 -7.02 -9.25
CA ARG A 102 3.64 -7.86 -10.29
C ARG A 102 3.52 -9.36 -10.01
N THR A 103 2.84 -9.77 -8.94
CA THR A 103 2.80 -11.17 -8.50
C THR A 103 2.19 -12.10 -9.55
N GLU A 104 2.76 -13.31 -9.67
CA GLU A 104 2.19 -14.39 -10.48
C GLU A 104 1.00 -15.07 -9.79
N GLU A 105 0.93 -14.96 -8.47
CA GLU A 105 -0.13 -15.53 -7.62
C GLU A 105 -1.37 -14.62 -7.58
N VAL A 106 -1.89 -14.30 -8.76
CA VAL A 106 -2.94 -13.27 -8.96
C VAL A 106 -4.20 -13.56 -8.14
N GLU A 107 -4.69 -14.81 -8.15
CA GLU A 107 -5.92 -15.17 -7.45
C GLU A 107 -5.72 -15.25 -5.93
N THR A 108 -4.53 -15.67 -5.48
CA THR A 108 -4.13 -15.63 -4.07
C THR A 108 -4.12 -14.19 -3.56
N ALA A 109 -3.49 -13.27 -4.29
CA ALA A 109 -3.44 -11.84 -3.96
C ALA A 109 -4.83 -11.22 -3.86
N LYS A 110 -5.69 -11.46 -4.85
CA LYS A 110 -7.09 -10.98 -4.84
C LYS A 110 -7.88 -11.55 -3.66
N THR A 111 -7.68 -12.82 -3.33
CA THR A 111 -8.32 -13.46 -2.18
C THR A 111 -7.86 -12.80 -0.88
N CYS A 112 -6.56 -12.55 -0.71
CA CYS A 112 -6.03 -11.84 0.45
C CYS A 112 -6.60 -10.41 0.56
N LEU A 113 -6.68 -9.65 -0.54
CA LEU A 113 -7.32 -8.32 -0.55
C LEU A 113 -8.76 -8.36 -0.02
N GLY A 114 -9.55 -9.38 -0.40
CA GLY A 114 -10.93 -9.52 0.04
C GLY A 114 -11.10 -10.03 1.48
N LEU A 115 -10.06 -10.62 2.07
CA LEU A 115 -10.16 -11.23 3.41
C LEU A 115 -9.49 -10.39 4.50
N MET A 116 -8.40 -9.70 4.20
CA MET A 116 -7.63 -8.95 5.19
C MET A 116 -8.32 -7.63 5.53
N ASP A 117 -8.78 -7.50 6.78
CA ASP A 117 -9.43 -6.29 7.25
C ASP A 117 -8.43 -5.23 7.73
N VAL A 118 -8.68 -3.99 7.33
CA VAL A 118 -8.01 -2.80 7.84
C VAL A 118 -8.93 -2.11 8.85
N VAL A 119 -8.40 -1.81 10.04
CA VAL A 119 -9.07 -0.96 11.03
C VAL A 119 -8.76 0.51 10.72
N LEU A 120 -9.79 1.25 10.32
CA LEU A 120 -9.70 2.68 10.06
C LEU A 120 -10.01 3.48 11.33
N ARG A 121 -9.16 4.46 11.63
CA ARG A 121 -9.25 5.32 12.81
C ARG A 121 -9.28 6.80 12.42
N GLY A 122 -9.96 7.62 13.19
CA GLY A 122 -9.86 9.07 13.10
C GLY A 122 -8.57 9.59 13.73
N GLU A 123 -8.31 10.89 13.57
CA GLU A 123 -7.20 11.61 14.22
C GLU A 123 -7.24 11.48 15.76
N ASP A 124 -8.44 11.32 16.32
CA ASP A 124 -8.68 11.08 17.75
C ASP A 124 -8.38 9.63 18.20
N GLY A 125 -7.92 8.77 17.29
CA GLY A 125 -7.63 7.35 17.52
C GLY A 125 -8.86 6.45 17.60
N VAL A 126 -10.07 7.02 17.50
CA VAL A 126 -11.33 6.27 17.58
C VAL A 126 -11.52 5.47 16.30
N VAL A 127 -11.92 4.20 16.44
CA VAL A 127 -12.23 3.33 15.30
C VAL A 127 -13.44 3.89 14.55
N ALA A 128 -13.22 4.30 13.31
CA ALA A 128 -14.24 4.80 12.42
C ALA A 128 -14.92 3.67 11.63
N ALA A 129 -14.13 2.68 11.18
CA ALA A 129 -14.64 1.53 10.44
C ALA A 129 -13.64 0.36 10.45
N LYS A 130 -14.12 -0.82 10.06
CA LYS A 130 -13.28 -1.98 9.73
C LYS A 130 -13.76 -2.54 8.39
N LYS A 131 -12.87 -2.64 7.40
CA LYS A 131 -13.22 -3.05 6.04
C LYS A 131 -12.11 -3.92 5.43
N PRO A 132 -12.44 -4.86 4.52
CA PRO A 132 -11.44 -5.52 3.70
C PRO A 132 -10.58 -4.52 2.94
N LEU A 133 -9.28 -4.79 2.78
CA LEU A 133 -8.38 -3.92 2.01
C LEU A 133 -8.86 -3.75 0.57
N GLY A 134 -9.41 -4.80 -0.03
CA GLY A 134 -10.02 -4.77 -1.36
C GLY A 134 -11.16 -3.76 -1.50
N ASP A 135 -11.93 -3.50 -0.42
CA ASP A 135 -13.00 -2.50 -0.43
C ASP A 135 -12.48 -1.06 -0.30
N LEU A 136 -11.21 -0.89 0.09
CA LEU A 136 -10.57 0.42 0.20
C LEU A 136 -9.87 0.84 -1.09
N ALA A 137 -9.44 -0.14 -1.92
CA ALA A 137 -8.78 0.08 -3.19
C ALA A 137 -9.81 0.37 -4.30
N ASP A 138 -9.79 1.58 -4.84
CA ASP A 138 -10.66 1.99 -5.95
C ASP A 138 -10.23 1.35 -7.29
N PHE A 139 -8.92 1.08 -7.47
CA PHE A 139 -8.36 0.49 -8.68
C PHE A 139 -7.33 -0.59 -8.34
N VAL A 140 -7.43 -1.76 -8.97
CA VAL A 140 -6.55 -2.90 -8.69
C VAL A 140 -5.96 -3.45 -9.99
N THR A 141 -4.64 -3.43 -10.11
CA THR A 141 -3.88 -3.99 -11.23
C THR A 141 -2.89 -5.05 -10.71
N VAL A 142 -3.31 -6.32 -10.73
CA VAL A 142 -2.52 -7.45 -10.22
C VAL A 142 -2.32 -8.46 -11.35
N PHE A 143 -1.10 -8.55 -11.87
CA PHE A 143 -0.69 -9.47 -12.92
C PHE A 143 0.85 -9.42 -13.13
N PRO A 144 1.47 -10.46 -13.71
CA PRO A 144 2.87 -10.41 -14.07
C PRO A 144 3.18 -9.38 -15.15
N GLY A 145 4.23 -8.58 -14.96
CA GLY A 145 4.65 -7.58 -15.94
C GLY A 145 5.54 -6.51 -15.34
N SER A 146 5.83 -5.45 -16.10
CA SER A 146 6.53 -4.27 -15.60
C SER A 146 5.56 -3.29 -14.93
N LYS A 147 5.96 -2.63 -13.84
CA LYS A 147 5.12 -1.59 -13.19
C LYS A 147 4.72 -0.47 -14.13
N THR A 148 5.52 -0.18 -15.16
CA THR A 148 5.13 0.74 -16.23
C THR A 148 3.80 0.33 -16.89
N THR A 149 3.55 -0.95 -17.11
CA THR A 149 2.29 -1.46 -17.69
C THR A 149 1.12 -1.25 -16.73
N HIS A 150 1.32 -1.55 -15.45
CA HIS A 150 0.31 -1.30 -14.41
C HIS A 150 -0.09 0.18 -14.36
N PHE A 151 0.90 1.08 -14.34
CA PHE A 151 0.65 2.53 -14.27
C PHE A 151 -0.03 3.07 -15.53
N LYS A 152 0.31 2.57 -16.73
CA LYS A 152 -0.43 2.92 -17.96
C LYS A 152 -1.90 2.51 -17.87
N GLN A 153 -2.19 1.32 -17.35
CA GLN A 153 -3.57 0.86 -17.15
C GLN A 153 -4.30 1.68 -16.07
N LEU A 154 -3.64 2.01 -14.96
CA LEU A 154 -4.21 2.89 -13.93
C LEU A 154 -4.54 4.28 -14.51
N LYS A 155 -3.63 4.85 -15.30
CA LYS A 155 -3.87 6.12 -15.99
C LYS A 155 -5.07 6.05 -16.94
N GLU A 156 -5.20 4.97 -17.71
CA GLU A 156 -6.33 4.77 -18.63
C GLU A 156 -7.67 4.63 -17.88
N GLN A 157 -7.68 3.89 -16.78
CA GLN A 157 -8.90 3.68 -15.96
C GLN A 157 -9.32 4.93 -15.18
N THR A 158 -8.35 5.67 -14.65
CA THR A 158 -8.60 6.81 -13.74
C THR A 158 -8.73 8.14 -14.47
N GLY A 159 -8.00 8.31 -15.58
CA GLY A 159 -7.83 9.58 -16.27
C GLY A 159 -6.80 10.53 -15.62
N PHE A 160 -6.22 10.19 -14.46
CA PHE A 160 -5.26 11.08 -13.77
C PHE A 160 -3.92 11.19 -14.50
N ALA A 161 -3.23 12.32 -14.35
CA ALA A 161 -1.87 12.47 -14.85
C ALA A 161 -0.88 11.71 -13.97
N PHE A 162 0.25 11.26 -14.54
CA PHE A 162 1.26 10.56 -13.75
C PHE A 162 1.81 11.45 -12.62
N GLU A 163 1.99 12.74 -12.89
CA GLU A 163 2.43 13.76 -11.93
C GLU A 163 1.41 14.07 -10.82
N ASP A 164 0.19 13.53 -10.88
CA ASP A 164 -0.83 13.61 -9.83
C ASP A 164 -0.90 12.33 -8.99
N MET A 165 -0.01 11.36 -9.24
CA MET A 165 0.05 10.08 -8.53
C MET A 165 1.22 10.04 -7.55
N LEU A 166 1.02 9.33 -6.43
CA LEU A 166 2.10 8.95 -5.50
C LEU A 166 2.12 7.43 -5.36
N PHE A 167 3.26 6.82 -5.58
CA PHE A 167 3.47 5.37 -5.56
C PHE A 167 4.34 4.93 -4.39
N ASN A 168 3.96 3.87 -3.69
CA ASN A 168 4.73 3.27 -2.61
C ASN A 168 5.09 1.82 -2.99
N ASP A 169 6.39 1.51 -2.99
CA ASP A 169 6.92 0.20 -3.38
C ASP A 169 8.25 -0.05 -2.65
N ASP A 170 8.55 -1.29 -2.32
CA ASP A 170 9.78 -1.68 -1.65
C ASP A 170 10.90 -2.08 -2.62
N ASP A 171 10.59 -2.31 -3.89
CA ASP A 171 11.53 -2.64 -4.95
C ASP A 171 12.04 -1.39 -5.68
N MET A 172 13.34 -1.13 -5.57
CA MET A 172 13.98 0.04 -6.20
C MET A 172 13.90 0.04 -7.73
N GLU A 173 13.82 -1.13 -8.37
CA GLU A 173 13.65 -1.22 -9.83
C GLU A 173 12.25 -0.71 -10.23
N ASN A 174 11.22 -1.07 -9.47
CA ASN A 174 9.87 -0.54 -9.65
C ASN A 174 9.83 0.99 -9.46
N ILE A 175 10.50 1.49 -8.42
CA ILE A 175 10.61 2.94 -8.15
C ILE A 175 11.27 3.68 -9.32
N HIS A 176 12.38 3.15 -9.85
CA HIS A 176 13.08 3.73 -10.98
C HIS A 176 12.19 3.77 -12.24
N ASP A 177 11.57 2.65 -12.59
CA ASP A 177 10.73 2.54 -13.78
C ASP A 177 9.50 3.45 -13.73
N VAL A 178 8.85 3.55 -12.57
CA VAL A 178 7.61 4.33 -12.41
C VAL A 178 7.89 5.83 -12.30
N SER A 179 8.98 6.21 -11.61
CA SER A 179 9.38 7.63 -11.54
C SER A 179 9.74 8.20 -12.91
N ALA A 180 10.26 7.39 -13.83
CA ALA A 180 10.52 7.80 -15.22
C ALA A 180 9.24 8.18 -16.00
N LEU A 181 8.04 7.81 -15.52
CA LEU A 181 6.76 8.24 -16.07
C LEU A 181 6.29 9.61 -15.54
N GLY A 182 6.98 10.16 -14.53
CA GLY A 182 6.62 11.40 -13.84
C GLY A 182 5.81 11.19 -12.55
N VAL A 183 5.65 9.94 -12.09
CA VAL A 183 5.00 9.61 -10.82
C VAL A 183 5.96 9.89 -9.65
N VAL A 184 5.47 10.50 -8.57
CA VAL A 184 6.25 10.63 -7.33
C VAL A 184 6.26 9.29 -6.62
N CYS A 185 7.45 8.80 -6.26
CA CYS A 185 7.61 7.45 -5.70
C CYS A 185 8.26 7.51 -4.32
N SER A 186 7.68 6.80 -3.36
CA SER A 186 8.21 6.55 -2.03
C SER A 186 8.75 5.12 -1.94
N HIS A 187 10.06 5.01 -1.67
CA HIS A 187 10.70 3.71 -1.48
C HIS A 187 10.48 3.19 -0.05
N CYS A 188 9.95 1.98 0.08
CA CYS A 188 9.51 1.38 1.34
C CYS A 188 10.28 0.08 1.69
N PRO A 189 11.61 0.11 1.87
CA PRO A 189 12.43 -1.11 2.00
C PRO A 189 12.10 -1.98 3.23
N ASP A 190 11.49 -1.39 4.25
CA ASP A 190 11.09 -2.06 5.49
C ASP A 190 9.59 -2.38 5.54
N GLY A 191 8.88 -2.27 4.41
CA GLY A 191 7.43 -2.17 4.35
C GLY A 191 6.94 -0.72 4.40
N LEU A 192 5.67 -0.51 4.12
CA LEU A 192 5.06 0.82 4.23
C LEU A 192 5.08 1.27 5.70
N THR A 193 5.70 2.43 5.94
CA THR A 193 5.71 3.11 7.23
C THR A 193 5.09 4.50 7.07
N VAL A 194 4.62 5.10 8.15
CA VAL A 194 4.27 6.53 8.18
C VAL A 194 5.49 7.35 7.80
N ALA A 195 6.70 7.00 8.25
CA ALA A 195 7.91 7.73 7.88
C ALA A 195 8.15 7.74 6.36
N SER A 196 8.08 6.59 5.69
CA SER A 196 8.23 6.52 4.23
C SER A 196 7.07 7.20 3.50
N TRP A 197 5.85 7.12 4.04
CA TRP A 197 4.70 7.82 3.48
C TRP A 197 4.83 9.35 3.60
N LEU A 198 5.24 9.87 4.76
CA LEU A 198 5.49 11.29 4.99
C LEU A 198 6.58 11.79 4.04
N GLN A 199 7.69 11.05 3.89
CA GLN A 199 8.74 11.40 2.94
C GLN A 199 8.18 11.47 1.50
N GLY A 200 7.37 10.50 1.09
CA GLY A 200 6.71 10.54 -0.22
C GLY A 200 5.80 11.75 -0.40
N MET A 201 5.05 12.13 0.63
CA MET A 201 4.18 13.31 0.61
C MET A 201 4.99 14.61 0.56
N GLU A 202 6.13 14.69 1.25
CA GLU A 202 7.06 15.81 1.18
C GLU A 202 7.66 15.96 -0.23
N ASP A 203 8.12 14.86 -0.81
CA ASP A 203 8.64 14.82 -2.18
C ASP A 203 7.56 15.27 -3.17
N PHE A 204 6.30 14.85 -2.96
CA PHE A 204 5.16 15.31 -3.75
C PHE A 204 4.96 16.83 -3.64
N GLN A 205 5.12 17.42 -2.44
CA GLN A 205 5.06 18.87 -2.29
C GLN A 205 6.17 19.57 -3.10
N LEU A 206 7.39 19.02 -3.07
CA LEU A 206 8.53 19.60 -3.76
C LEU A 206 8.33 19.57 -5.28
N THR A 207 7.91 18.42 -5.83
CA THR A 207 7.62 18.27 -7.26
C THR A 207 6.52 19.23 -7.72
N LYS A 208 5.40 19.33 -6.97
CA LYS A 208 4.30 20.24 -7.35
C LYS A 208 4.68 21.71 -7.28
N LYS A 209 5.51 22.11 -6.32
CA LYS A 209 6.05 23.48 -6.24
C LYS A 209 6.91 23.81 -7.45
N GLN A 210 7.74 22.88 -7.91
CA GLN A 210 8.60 23.07 -9.08
C GLN A 210 7.80 23.16 -10.39
N GLN A 211 6.70 22.42 -10.51
CA GLN A 211 5.81 22.47 -11.68
C GLN A 211 4.94 23.73 -11.74
N SER A 212 4.69 24.36 -10.59
CA SER A 212 3.88 25.59 -10.48
C SER A 212 4.68 26.88 -10.70
N GLN A 213 6.02 26.78 -10.87
CA GLN A 213 6.93 27.89 -11.15
C GLN A 213 7.25 27.98 -12.63
#